data_AF-N9UP07-F1
#
_entry.id   AF-N9UP07-F1
#
_cell.length_a   1.000
_cell.length_b   1.000
_cell.length_c   1.000
_cell.angle_alpha   90.00
_cell.angle_beta   90.00
_cell.angle_gamma   90.00
#
_symmetry.space_group_name_H-M   'P 1'
#
loop_
_entity.id
_entity.type
_entity.pdbx_description
1 polymer ?
#
loop_
_entity_poly.entity_id
_entity_poly.type
_entity_poly.pdbx_seq_one_letter_code
_entity_poly.pdbx_strand_id
1 'polypeptide(L)' 'MNFVARPPFLDTPDVPPVSDDGKLPVPADVARAIETLIRWVGDDPAREGLLDTPKRVARAWKE' A
#
# COMPACT_ATOMS: atom_id res chain seq x y z
N MET A 1 -19.75 27.02 31.90
CA MET A 1 -19.07 25.86 31.28
C MET A 1 -19.42 25.83 29.80
N ASN A 2 -18.51 26.25 28.91
CA ASN A 2 -18.75 26.17 27.46
C ASN A 2 -18.27 24.80 26.96
N PHE A 3 -19.21 23.96 26.52
CA PHE A 3 -18.92 22.77 25.72
C PHE A 3 -18.82 23.22 24.26
N VAL A 4 -17.59 23.38 23.75
CA VAL A 4 -17.38 23.42 22.30
C VAL A 4 -17.50 21.98 21.82
N ALA A 5 -18.55 21.67 21.05
CA ALA A 5 -18.65 20.39 20.38
C ALA A 5 -17.45 20.23 19.42
N ARG A 6 -16.59 19.24 19.67
CA ARG A 6 -15.53 18.86 18.73
C ARG A 6 -16.22 18.42 17.42
N PRO A 7 -15.86 19.00 16.25
CA PRO A 7 -16.45 18.57 14.99
C PRO A 7 -16.09 17.10 14.72
N PRO A 8 -17.02 16.29 14.19
CA PRO A 8 -16.92 14.83 14.08
C PRO A 8 -15.80 14.33 13.16
N PHE A 9 -15.11 15.23 12.46
CA PHE A 9 -14.00 14.91 11.56
C PHE A 9 -12.62 14.87 12.25
N LEU A 10 -12.52 15.30 13.51
CA LEU A 10 -11.22 15.42 14.23
C LEU A 10 -10.79 14.17 15.02
N ASP A 11 -11.43 13.02 14.84
CA ASP A 11 -11.10 11.78 15.59
C ASP A 11 -10.44 10.67 14.75
N THR A 12 -10.03 10.95 13.52
CA THR A 12 -9.18 10.02 12.75
C THR A 12 -7.81 10.66 12.58
N PRO A 13 -6.74 10.13 13.22
CA PRO A 13 -5.42 10.33 12.64
C PRO A 13 -5.50 9.82 11.21
N ASP A 14 -4.97 10.59 10.27
CA ASP A 14 -4.78 10.22 8.87
C ASP A 14 -3.85 9.00 8.82
N VAL A 15 -4.39 7.83 9.18
CA VAL A 15 -3.73 6.55 8.99
C VAL A 15 -4.11 6.21 7.56
N PRO A 16 -3.17 6.31 6.58
CA PRO A 16 -3.44 5.77 5.25
C PRO A 16 -3.90 4.34 5.45
N PRO A 17 -4.98 3.89 4.76
CA PRO A 17 -5.65 2.64 5.06
C PRO A 17 -4.57 1.56 5.23
N VAL A 18 -4.45 1.06 6.46
CA VAL A 18 -3.61 -0.10 6.75
C VAL A 18 -4.01 -1.15 5.73
N SER A 19 -3.05 -1.69 4.98
CA SER A 19 -3.37 -2.77 4.05
C SER A 19 -4.11 -3.85 4.84
N ASP A 20 -5.22 -4.36 4.30
CA ASP A 20 -6.10 -5.35 4.97
C ASP A 20 -5.32 -6.54 5.56
N ASP A 21 -4.13 -6.82 5.01
CA ASP A 21 -3.19 -7.86 5.40
C ASP A 21 -2.25 -7.55 6.60
N GLY A 22 -2.40 -6.43 7.31
CA GLY A 22 -1.61 -6.10 8.52
C GLY A 22 -0.12 -5.81 8.25
N LYS A 23 0.22 -5.53 6.99
CA LYS A 23 1.58 -5.28 6.50
C LYS A 23 1.77 -3.81 6.16
N LEU A 24 3.03 -3.37 6.07
CA LEU A 24 3.38 -2.01 5.67
C LEU A 24 2.64 -1.62 4.36
N PRO A 25 1.95 -0.48 4.33
CA PRO A 25 1.27 -0.01 3.14
C PRO A 25 2.30 0.30 2.05
N VAL A 26 2.05 -0.21 0.86
CA VAL A 26 2.87 0.00 -0.33
C VAL A 26 2.15 1.01 -1.22
N PRO A 27 2.77 2.16 -1.54
CA PRO A 27 2.22 3.11 -2.51
C PRO A 27 1.96 2.45 -3.87
N ALA A 28 0.84 2.80 -4.50
CA ALA A 28 0.41 2.14 -5.74
C ALA A 28 1.40 2.36 -6.90
N ASP A 29 1.99 3.54 -6.99
CA ASP A 29 3.05 3.90 -7.93
C ASP A 29 4.29 3.01 -7.80
N VAL A 30 4.70 2.68 -6.57
CA VAL A 30 5.81 1.75 -6.31
C VAL A 30 5.47 0.34 -6.82
N ALA A 31 4.26 -0.16 -6.52
CA ALA A 31 3.83 -1.46 -7.03
C ALA A 31 3.79 -1.48 -8.58
N ARG A 32 3.29 -0.41 -9.21
CA ARG A 32 3.25 -0.25 -10.67
C ARG A 32 4.64 -0.19 -11.30
N ALA A 33 5.60 0.45 -10.65
CA ALA A 33 7.00 0.47 -11.10
C ALA A 33 7.58 -0.95 -11.10
N ILE A 34 7.35 -1.71 -10.02
CA ILE A 34 7.85 -3.10 -9.92
C ILE A 34 7.21 -4.00 -10.96
N GLU A 35 5.92 -3.88 -11.23
CA GLU A 35 5.28 -4.63 -12.33
C GLU A 35 5.88 -4.31 -13.69
N THR A 36 6.32 -3.07 -13.88
CA THR A 36 6.98 -2.66 -15.12
C THR A 36 8.32 -3.37 -15.27
N LEU A 37 9.08 -3.53 -14.18
CA LEU A 37 10.31 -4.31 -14.16
C LEU A 37 10.05 -5.80 -14.44
N ILE A 38 9.01 -6.39 -13.84
CA ILE A 38 8.60 -7.78 -14.07
C ILE A 38 8.26 -8.00 -15.56
N ARG A 39 7.48 -7.08 -16.15
CA ARG A 39 7.18 -7.13 -17.59
C ARG A 39 8.44 -6.99 -18.45
N TRP A 40 9.40 -6.17 -18.02
CA TRP A 40 10.63 -5.94 -18.76
C TRP A 40 11.53 -7.18 -18.84
N VAL A 41 11.50 -8.05 -17.82
CA VAL A 41 12.21 -9.34 -17.83
C VAL A 41 11.44 -10.45 -18.58
N GLY A 42 10.26 -10.15 -19.11
CA GLY A 42 9.44 -11.10 -19.89
C GLY A 42 8.48 -11.95 -19.06
N ASP A 43 8.34 -11.67 -17.77
CA ASP A 43 7.36 -12.35 -16.91
C ASP A 43 6.00 -11.63 -16.91
N ASP A 44 4.95 -12.38 -16.60
CA ASP A 44 3.58 -11.85 -16.51
C ASP A 44 3.19 -11.59 -15.04
N PRO A 45 3.02 -10.32 -14.62
CA PRO A 45 2.63 -9.96 -13.26
C PRO A 45 1.21 -10.39 -12.88
N ALA A 46 0.36 -10.77 -13.83
CA ALA A 46 -0.99 -11.27 -13.57
C ALA A 46 -1.05 -12.78 -13.23
N ARG A 47 0.07 -13.50 -13.35
CA ARG A 47 0.16 -14.91 -12.96
C ARG A 47 -0.07 -15.06 -11.46
N GLU A 48 -0.76 -16.12 -11.05
CA GLU A 48 -1.11 -16.40 -9.65
C GLU A 48 0.08 -16.23 -8.68
N GLY A 49 1.26 -16.76 -9.05
CA GLY A 49 2.48 -16.65 -8.24
C GLY A 49 3.14 -15.26 -8.20
N LEU A 50 2.69 -14.31 -9.02
CA LEU A 50 3.25 -12.97 -9.14
C LEU A 50 2.31 -11.84 -8.73
N LEU A 51 1.01 -12.12 -8.49
CA LEU A 51 0.03 -11.11 -8.11
C LEU A 51 0.44 -10.30 -6.85
N ASP A 52 0.99 -10.98 -5.85
CA ASP A 52 1.44 -10.33 -4.61
C ASP A 52 2.92 -9.89 -4.64
N THR A 53 3.66 -10.27 -5.68
CA THR A 53 5.11 -10.01 -5.78
C THR A 53 5.44 -8.51 -5.78
N PRO A 54 4.73 -7.63 -6.50
CA PRO A 54 5.01 -6.19 -6.45
C PRO A 54 4.96 -5.61 -5.04
N LYS A 55 3.94 -5.98 -4.25
CA LYS A 55 3.80 -5.52 -2.87
C LYS A 55 4.88 -6.12 -1.96
N ARG A 56 5.25 -7.38 -2.17
CA ARG A 56 6.30 -8.06 -1.38
C ARG A 56 7.67 -7.44 -1.61
N VAL A 57 8.04 -7.18 -2.87
CA VAL A 57 9.32 -6.55 -3.24
C VAL A 57 9.40 -5.13 -2.68
N ALA A 58 8.33 -4.34 -2.82
CA ALA A 58 8.29 -2.99 -2.27
C ALA A 58 8.51 -2.95 -0.75
N ARG A 59 7.93 -3.91 -0.02
CA ARG A 59 8.11 -4.03 1.44
C ARG A 59 9.55 -4.43 1.79
N ALA A 60 10.15 -5.35 1.04
CA ALA A 60 11.53 -5.81 1.26
C ALA A 60 12.58 -4.69 1.07
N TRP A 61 12.30 -3.69 0.22
CA TRP A 61 13.20 -2.54 0.04
C TRP A 61 13.06 -1.45 1.10
N LYS A 62 12.02 -1.51 1.94
CA LYS A 62 11.75 -0.54 3.01
C LYS A 62 12.36 -0.95 4.36
N GLU A 63 12.88 -2.18 4.46
CA GLU A 63 13.68 -2.65 5.62
C GLU A 63 15.09 -2.08 5.58
#